data_AF-A0A9N9I627-F1
#
_entry.id   AF-A0A9N9I627-F1
#
_cell.length_a   1.000
_cell.length_b   1.000
_cell.length_c   1.000
_cell.angle_alpha   90.00
_cell.angle_beta   90.00
_cell.angle_gamma   90.00
#
_symmetry.space_group_name_H-M   'P 1'
#
loop_
_entity.id
_entity.type
_entity.pdbx_description
1 polymer ?
#
loop_
_entity_poly.entity_id
_entity_poly.type
_entity_poly.pdbx_seq_one_letter_code
_entity_poly.pdbx_strand_id
1 'polypeptide(L)'
;MSNIIKNEILKDDEKLKFKLLFTSINKKKTFFIYSTSKSKQKLDQTNNVPFLPNLIHDSFNQYTWEEEAIPQIFTAAIQHIQSHYVIEETIIMRDALKRITWPRFRSTANNAQEAEWQEIFLNNTDKYLPGFKYLWEVEWEPVPGRPDLGQNDLIMTNGYGVFAVVEVKLIYDEDAVDNKRIRKVTEQARKYKDCFIKENMNNCKVLAVIGVTFTNQKNGTVRFLEEYDSLIANAIANACKLNIENFLFNLNNLIQNS
;
A
#
# COMPACT_ATOMS: atom_id res chain seq x y z
N MET A 1 15.69 -28.31 7.55
CA MET A 1 14.37 -28.06 6.92
C MET A 1 13.29 -27.57 7.90
N SER A 2 13.20 -28.06 9.15
CA SER A 2 12.11 -27.68 10.06
C SER A 2 12.10 -26.22 10.52
N ASN A 3 13.25 -25.55 10.63
CA ASN A 3 13.33 -24.19 11.16
C ASN A 3 12.99 -23.12 10.10
N ILE A 4 13.28 -23.38 8.83
CA ILE A 4 12.93 -22.48 7.71
C ILE A 4 11.41 -22.45 7.53
N ILE A 5 10.78 -23.63 7.50
CA ILE A 5 9.32 -23.77 7.38
C ILE A 5 8.59 -23.11 8.56
N LYS A 6 9.11 -23.25 9.79
CA LYS A 6 8.54 -22.57 10.97
C LYS A 6 8.63 -21.04 10.85
N ASN A 7 9.76 -20.51 10.39
CA ASN A 7 9.94 -19.06 10.23
C ASN A 7 9.07 -18.45 9.12
N GLU A 8 8.80 -19.19 8.04
CA GLU A 8 7.88 -18.74 6.98
C GLU A 8 6.42 -18.78 7.44
N ILE A 9 5.98 -19.85 8.11
CA ILE A 9 4.62 -19.96 8.64
C ILE A 9 4.31 -18.87 9.67
N LEU A 10 5.28 -18.56 10.55
CA LEU A 10 5.12 -17.48 11.53
C LEU A 10 4.98 -16.09 10.88
N LYS A 11 5.62 -15.86 9.73
CA LYS A 11 5.49 -14.60 8.97
C LYS A 11 4.13 -14.48 8.28
N ASP A 12 3.56 -15.57 7.78
CA ASP A 12 2.24 -15.54 7.12
C ASP A 12 1.09 -15.33 8.11
N ASP A 13 1.19 -15.92 9.30
CA ASP A 13 0.22 -15.70 10.40
C ASP A 13 0.20 -14.21 10.83
N GLU A 14 1.37 -13.59 10.97
CA GLU A 14 1.46 -12.17 11.33
C GLU A 14 0.96 -11.25 10.21
N LYS A 15 1.31 -11.54 8.94
CA LYS A 15 0.75 -10.85 7.76
C LYS A 15 -0.77 -10.91 7.76
N LEU A 16 -1.36 -12.06 8.11
CA LEU A 16 -2.80 -12.20 8.19
C LEU A 16 -3.40 -11.31 9.29
N LYS A 17 -2.75 -11.18 10.46
CA LYS A 17 -3.18 -10.21 11.49
C LYS A 17 -3.16 -8.78 10.99
N PHE A 18 -2.09 -8.34 10.31
CA PHE A 18 -2.03 -7.00 9.71
C PHE A 18 -3.12 -6.80 8.65
N LYS A 19 -3.33 -7.77 7.77
CA LYS A 19 -4.40 -7.72 6.75
C LYS A 19 -5.78 -7.56 7.41
N LEU A 20 -6.06 -8.32 8.47
CA LEU A 20 -7.29 -8.22 9.23
C LEU A 20 -7.44 -6.86 9.91
N LEU A 21 -6.36 -6.35 10.52
CA LEU A 21 -6.31 -5.02 11.13
C LEU A 21 -6.68 -3.93 10.12
N PHE A 22 -5.94 -3.82 9.00
CA PHE A 22 -6.21 -2.81 7.96
C PHE A 22 -7.62 -2.96 7.36
N THR A 23 -8.06 -4.20 7.11
CA THR A 23 -9.41 -4.47 6.56
C THR A 23 -10.50 -4.06 7.54
N SER A 24 -10.33 -4.32 8.84
CA SER A 24 -11.30 -3.93 9.86
C SER A 24 -11.38 -2.43 10.03
N ILE A 25 -10.24 -1.73 10.07
CA ILE A 25 -10.22 -0.26 10.15
C ILE A 25 -10.88 0.35 8.91
N ASN A 26 -10.58 -0.12 7.70
CA ASN A 26 -11.25 0.36 6.48
C ASN A 26 -12.77 0.11 6.49
N LYS A 27 -13.24 -0.91 7.20
CA LYS A 27 -14.67 -1.18 7.43
C LYS A 27 -15.26 -0.42 8.62
N LYS A 28 -14.53 0.56 9.17
CA LYS A 28 -14.91 1.36 10.35
C LYS A 28 -15.23 0.49 11.57
N LYS A 29 -14.46 -0.58 11.76
CA LYS A 29 -14.53 -1.43 12.95
C LYS A 29 -13.39 -1.09 13.89
N THR A 30 -13.62 -1.29 15.18
CA THR A 30 -12.65 -1.17 16.26
C THR A 30 -12.15 -2.54 16.76
N PHE A 31 -12.36 -3.59 15.95
CA PHE A 31 -11.93 -4.95 16.29
C PHE A 31 -11.72 -5.86 15.07
N PHE A 32 -10.97 -6.94 15.28
CA PHE A 32 -11.00 -8.14 14.43
C PHE A 32 -10.86 -9.41 15.27
N ILE A 33 -11.30 -10.54 14.71
CA ILE A 33 -11.16 -11.86 15.33
C ILE A 33 -10.09 -12.62 14.56
N TYR A 34 -9.16 -13.25 15.27
CA TYR A 34 -8.12 -14.08 14.70
C TYR A 34 -7.89 -15.31 15.56
N SER A 35 -8.31 -16.47 15.06
CA SER A 35 -8.13 -17.77 15.72
C SER A 35 -7.23 -18.65 14.87
N THR A 36 -6.09 -19.07 15.42
CA THR A 36 -5.25 -20.08 14.79
C THR A 36 -5.76 -21.46 15.23
N SER A 37 -6.42 -22.18 14.32
CA SER A 37 -6.79 -23.58 14.56
C SER A 37 -5.57 -24.50 14.81
N LYS A 38 -4.37 -24.05 14.44
CA LYS A 38 -3.09 -24.78 14.58
C LYS A 38 -2.33 -24.53 15.90
N SER A 39 -2.70 -23.54 16.71
CA SER A 39 -1.95 -23.19 17.94
C SER A 39 -2.52 -23.78 19.23
N LYS A 40 -3.66 -24.50 19.16
CA LYS A 40 -4.20 -25.25 20.31
C LYS A 40 -3.31 -26.42 20.76
N GLN A 41 -2.25 -26.75 20.00
CA GLN A 41 -1.26 -27.74 20.40
C GLN A 41 0.13 -27.09 20.48
N LYS A 42 0.54 -26.77 21.72
CA LYS A 42 1.83 -26.20 22.13
C LYS A 42 2.07 -24.73 21.78
N LEU A 43 1.50 -23.81 22.56
CA LEU A 43 2.22 -22.58 22.89
C LEU A 43 2.97 -22.80 24.20
N ASP A 44 4.26 -23.07 24.10
CA ASP A 44 5.19 -22.74 25.19
C ASP A 44 5.07 -21.25 25.48
N GLN A 45 5.01 -20.91 26.76
CA GLN A 45 4.74 -19.58 27.32
C GLN A 45 5.87 -18.55 27.08
N THR A 46 6.81 -18.81 26.16
CA THR A 46 8.10 -18.09 26.12
C THR A 46 8.26 -17.06 25.00
N ASN A 47 7.32 -16.91 24.06
CA ASN A 47 7.42 -15.90 22.98
C ASN A 47 6.12 -15.10 22.72
N ASN A 48 5.32 -14.86 23.75
CA ASN A 48 4.09 -14.06 23.63
C ASN A 48 4.42 -12.55 23.56
N VAL A 49 5.11 -12.13 22.51
CA VAL A 49 5.24 -10.70 22.20
C VAL A 49 3.85 -10.22 21.75
N PRO A 50 3.23 -9.25 22.44
CA PRO A 50 1.91 -8.77 22.06
C PRO A 50 1.92 -8.15 20.67
N PHE A 51 0.85 -8.35 19.89
CA PHE A 51 0.69 -7.74 18.57
C PHE A 51 0.38 -6.24 18.74
N LEU A 52 1.32 -5.37 18.36
CA LEU A 52 1.27 -3.91 18.56
C LEU A 52 0.89 -3.52 20.01
N PRO A 53 1.76 -3.80 20.99
CA PRO A 53 1.47 -3.60 22.41
C PRO A 53 1.09 -2.15 22.70
N ASN A 54 0.24 -1.94 23.71
CA ASN A 54 -0.30 -0.64 24.16
C ASN A 54 -1.28 0.05 23.19
N LEU A 55 -1.40 -0.43 21.95
CA LEU A 55 -2.35 0.10 20.97
C LEU A 55 -3.47 -0.88 20.65
N ILE A 56 -3.21 -2.18 20.78
CA ILE A 56 -4.18 -3.24 20.55
C ILE A 56 -4.32 -4.10 21.80
N HIS A 57 -5.55 -4.26 22.27
CA HIS A 57 -5.90 -5.18 23.35
C HIS A 57 -6.24 -6.55 22.76
N ASP A 58 -5.58 -7.60 23.24
CA ASP A 58 -5.87 -9.01 22.88
C ASP A 58 -6.66 -9.67 24.01
N SER A 59 -7.90 -10.06 23.70
CA SER A 59 -8.79 -10.79 24.60
C SER A 59 -9.42 -11.97 23.88
N PHE A 60 -8.99 -13.19 24.21
CA PHE A 60 -9.56 -14.44 23.69
C PHE A 60 -9.75 -14.49 22.16
N ASN A 61 -8.68 -14.24 21.39
CA ASN A 61 -8.69 -14.18 19.91
C ASN A 61 -9.37 -12.94 19.31
N GLN A 62 -9.84 -12.01 20.13
CA GLN A 62 -10.37 -10.74 19.69
C GLN A 62 -9.34 -9.65 19.95
N TYR A 63 -9.01 -8.91 18.90
CA TYR A 63 -8.10 -7.77 18.93
C TYR A 63 -8.94 -6.50 18.84
N THR A 64 -8.86 -5.62 19.83
CA THR A 64 -9.66 -4.37 19.90
C THR A 64 -8.78 -3.14 20.08
N TRP A 65 -9.29 -1.98 19.68
CA TRP A 65 -8.63 -0.69 19.84
C TRP A 65 -9.63 0.46 19.98
N GLU A 66 -9.18 1.60 20.48
CA GLU A 66 -9.94 2.86 20.47
C GLU A 66 -9.85 3.53 19.10
N GLU A 67 -10.93 4.17 18.64
CA GLU A 67 -10.98 4.79 17.32
C GLU A 67 -9.95 5.93 17.18
N GLU A 68 -9.74 6.69 18.24
CA GLU A 68 -8.77 7.79 18.32
C GLU A 68 -7.32 7.32 18.20
N ALA A 69 -7.06 6.02 18.44
CA ALA A 69 -5.73 5.42 18.34
C ALA A 69 -5.37 4.98 16.90
N ILE A 70 -6.30 5.06 15.94
CA ILE A 70 -6.09 4.61 14.54
C ILE A 70 -4.83 5.23 13.90
N PRO A 71 -4.56 6.55 13.98
CA PRO A 71 -3.34 7.13 13.42
C PRO A 71 -2.04 6.52 14.00
N GLN A 72 -2.01 6.28 15.31
CA GLN A 72 -0.87 5.67 16.01
C GLN A 72 -0.73 4.20 15.64
N ILE A 73 -1.85 3.48 15.51
CA ILE A 73 -1.90 2.09 15.06
C ILE A 73 -1.32 1.96 13.65
N PHE A 74 -1.72 2.81 12.71
CA PHE A 74 -1.15 2.78 11.36
C PHE A 74 0.35 3.08 11.36
N THR A 75 0.78 4.06 12.16
CA THR A 75 2.20 4.39 12.29
C THR A 75 2.99 3.19 12.83
N ALA A 76 2.55 2.59 13.94
CA ALA A 76 3.22 1.46 14.55
C ALA A 76 3.19 0.21 13.65
N ALA A 77 2.07 -0.06 12.99
CA ALA A 77 1.93 -1.18 12.06
C ALA A 77 2.90 -1.07 10.89
N ILE A 78 2.97 0.11 10.25
CA ILE A 78 3.86 0.33 9.11
C ILE A 78 5.34 0.27 9.52
N GLN A 79 5.70 0.83 10.67
CA GLN A 79 7.06 0.73 11.22
C GLN A 79 7.44 -0.73 11.51
N HIS A 80 6.53 -1.50 12.11
CA HIS A 80 6.75 -2.92 12.39
C HIS A 80 6.95 -3.71 11.10
N ILE A 81 6.06 -3.54 10.13
CA ILE A 81 6.14 -4.20 8.83
C ILE A 81 7.47 -3.87 8.13
N GLN A 82 7.88 -2.60 8.06
CA GLN A 82 9.12 -2.21 7.39
C GLN A 82 10.39 -2.69 8.10
N SER A 83 10.36 -2.85 9.43
CA SER A 83 11.52 -3.32 10.21
C SER A 83 11.66 -4.85 10.23
N HIS A 84 10.58 -5.60 9.99
CA HIS A 84 10.57 -7.06 10.10
C HIS A 84 10.40 -7.78 8.77
N TYR A 85 9.80 -7.14 7.75
CA TYR A 85 9.58 -7.77 6.45
C TYR A 85 10.69 -7.39 5.49
N VAL A 86 11.01 -8.32 4.60
CA VAL A 86 11.99 -8.12 3.54
C VAL A 86 11.22 -7.92 2.24
N ILE A 87 11.66 -6.96 1.44
CA ILE A 87 11.11 -6.76 0.10
C ILE A 87 11.45 -8.00 -0.73
N GLU A 88 10.43 -8.67 -1.25
CA GLU A 88 10.62 -9.87 -2.05
C GLU A 88 11.29 -9.51 -3.40
N GLU A 89 12.27 -10.31 -3.83
CA GLU A 89 12.94 -10.11 -5.12
C GLU A 89 11.95 -10.07 -6.29
N THR A 90 10.85 -10.81 -6.19
CA THR A 90 9.76 -10.82 -7.18
C THR A 90 9.12 -9.44 -7.38
N ILE A 91 9.05 -8.61 -6.34
CA ILE A 91 8.56 -7.23 -6.42
C ILE A 91 9.56 -6.37 -7.20
N ILE A 92 10.85 -6.49 -6.89
CA ILE A 92 11.92 -5.73 -7.54
C ILE A 92 11.99 -6.11 -9.03
N MET A 93 11.96 -7.40 -9.34
CA MET A 93 11.95 -7.90 -10.71
C MET A 93 10.72 -7.40 -11.48
N ARG A 94 9.54 -7.44 -10.85
CA ARG A 94 8.31 -6.95 -11.48
C ARG A 94 8.38 -5.45 -11.76
N ASP A 95 8.83 -4.64 -10.82
CA ASP A 95 9.04 -3.20 -11.03
C ASP A 95 9.97 -2.93 -12.22
N ALA A 96 11.14 -3.59 -12.25
CA ALA A 96 12.10 -3.44 -13.33
C ALA A 96 11.48 -3.81 -14.68
N LEU A 97 10.78 -4.95 -14.76
CA LEU A 97 10.10 -5.38 -15.98
C LEU A 97 9.05 -4.37 -16.44
N LYS A 98 8.18 -3.89 -15.54
CA LYS A 98 7.12 -2.93 -15.88
C LYS A 98 7.69 -1.62 -16.37
N ARG A 99 8.73 -1.09 -15.71
CA ARG A 99 9.42 0.15 -16.12
C ARG A 99 10.16 0.00 -17.45
N ILE A 100 10.76 -1.16 -17.74
CA ILE A 100 11.39 -1.42 -19.05
C ILE A 100 10.33 -1.48 -20.15
N THR A 101 9.15 -2.03 -19.87
CA THR A 101 8.06 -2.10 -20.86
C THR A 101 7.27 -0.81 -21.01
N TRP A 102 7.34 0.10 -20.04
CA TRP A 102 6.60 1.37 -20.01
C TRP A 102 6.71 2.20 -21.29
N PRO A 103 7.90 2.45 -21.87
CA PRO A 103 8.02 3.23 -23.10
C PRO A 103 7.20 2.66 -24.26
N ARG A 104 7.12 1.33 -24.36
CA ARG A 104 6.31 0.65 -25.38
C ARG A 104 4.82 0.91 -25.13
N PHE A 105 4.34 0.73 -23.91
CA PHE A 105 2.93 1.01 -23.55
C PHE A 105 2.57 2.47 -23.83
N ARG A 106 3.42 3.41 -23.39
CA ARG A 106 3.25 4.84 -23.66
C ARG A 106 3.12 5.14 -25.16
N SER A 107 3.96 4.52 -25.99
CA SER A 107 3.95 4.76 -27.45
C SER A 107 2.66 4.28 -28.14
N THR A 108 1.94 3.35 -27.52
CA THR A 108 0.69 2.77 -28.04
C THR A 108 -0.55 3.28 -27.30
N ALA A 109 -0.39 4.19 -26.34
CA ALA A 109 -1.50 4.69 -25.53
C ALA A 109 -2.49 5.49 -26.38
N ASN A 110 -3.79 5.21 -26.21
CA ASN A 110 -4.86 5.91 -26.93
C ASN A 110 -4.92 7.41 -26.59
N ASN A 111 -4.41 7.81 -25.41
CA ASN A 111 -4.31 9.20 -25.00
C ASN A 111 -2.85 9.53 -24.61
N ALA A 112 -2.10 10.07 -25.56
CA ALA A 112 -0.68 10.40 -25.39
C ALA A 112 -0.44 11.41 -24.25
N GLN A 113 -1.35 12.35 -24.03
CA GLN A 113 -1.24 13.31 -22.92
C GLN A 113 -1.46 12.63 -21.56
N GLU A 114 -2.37 11.66 -21.47
CA GLU A 114 -2.63 10.96 -20.20
C GLU A 114 -1.43 10.09 -19.84
N ALA A 115 -0.86 9.43 -20.85
CA ALA A 115 0.38 8.67 -20.71
C ALA A 115 1.58 9.56 -20.31
N GLU A 116 1.65 10.81 -20.77
CA GLU A 116 2.67 11.76 -20.31
C GLU A 116 2.51 12.10 -18.82
N TRP A 117 1.28 12.29 -18.32
CA TRP A 117 1.04 12.52 -16.90
C TRP A 117 1.31 11.27 -16.03
N GLN A 118 1.03 10.08 -16.55
CA GLN A 118 1.44 8.83 -15.91
C GLN A 118 2.98 8.76 -15.81
N GLU A 119 3.71 9.13 -16.86
CA GLU A 119 5.18 9.20 -16.82
C GLU A 119 5.69 10.25 -15.83
N ILE A 120 5.10 11.46 -15.81
CA ILE A 120 5.42 12.50 -14.83
C ILE A 120 5.24 11.97 -13.40
N PHE A 121 4.14 11.25 -13.14
CA PHE A 121 3.90 10.62 -11.84
C PHE A 121 4.98 9.57 -11.51
N LEU A 122 5.30 8.67 -12.45
CA LEU A 122 6.28 7.60 -12.26
C LEU A 122 7.71 8.13 -12.03
N ASN A 123 8.07 9.22 -12.71
CA ASN A 123 9.38 9.87 -12.55
C ASN A 123 9.48 10.71 -11.28
N ASN A 124 8.35 11.06 -10.67
CA ASN A 124 8.27 11.91 -9.48
C ASN A 124 7.47 11.24 -8.36
N THR A 125 7.48 9.90 -8.28
CA THR A 125 6.66 9.17 -7.32
C THR A 125 7.03 9.55 -5.88
N ASP A 126 8.30 9.75 -5.57
CA ASP A 126 8.72 10.18 -4.22
C ASP A 126 8.18 11.56 -3.82
N LYS A 127 7.85 12.42 -4.79
CA LYS A 127 7.20 13.71 -4.54
C LYS A 127 5.70 13.54 -4.32
N TYR A 128 5.04 12.75 -5.16
CA TYR A 128 3.57 12.66 -5.20
C TYR A 128 3.00 11.61 -4.25
N LEU A 129 3.68 10.48 -4.09
CA LEU A 129 3.25 9.36 -3.26
C LEU A 129 4.47 8.72 -2.54
N PRO A 130 5.07 9.42 -1.55
CA PRO A 130 6.32 9.02 -0.94
C PRO A 130 6.27 7.62 -0.34
N GLY A 131 7.30 6.80 -0.62
CA GLY A 131 7.43 5.44 -0.11
C GLY A 131 6.73 4.35 -0.93
N PHE A 132 5.93 4.69 -1.94
CA PHE A 132 5.34 3.75 -2.91
C PHE A 132 6.25 3.56 -4.13
N LYS A 133 7.45 3.02 -3.92
CA LYS A 133 8.54 3.07 -4.90
C LYS A 133 8.39 2.12 -6.08
N TYR A 134 7.68 1.01 -5.91
CA TYR A 134 7.66 -0.07 -6.88
C TYR A 134 6.39 -0.04 -7.73
N LEU A 135 6.56 -0.05 -9.05
CA LEU A 135 5.50 -0.21 -10.03
C LEU A 135 5.09 -1.68 -10.10
N TRP A 136 3.89 -2.00 -9.64
CA TRP A 136 3.37 -3.36 -9.62
C TRP A 136 2.70 -3.74 -10.94
N GLU A 137 1.88 -2.84 -11.49
CA GLU A 137 1.12 -3.09 -12.71
C GLU A 137 0.79 -1.78 -13.44
N VAL A 138 0.63 -1.87 -14.76
CA VAL A 138 0.15 -0.79 -15.64
C VAL A 138 -1.03 -1.31 -16.46
N GLU A 139 -2.00 -0.46 -16.76
CA GLU A 139 -3.20 -0.82 -17.54
C GLU A 139 -3.90 -2.09 -17.00
N TRP A 140 -3.98 -2.22 -15.67
CA TRP A 140 -4.56 -3.41 -15.03
C TRP A 140 -6.05 -3.53 -15.36
N GLU A 141 -6.45 -4.66 -15.96
CA GLU A 141 -7.84 -4.99 -16.25
C GLU A 141 -8.51 -5.64 -15.03
N PRO A 142 -9.51 -4.98 -14.39
CA PRO A 142 -10.22 -5.56 -13.25
C PRO A 142 -11.03 -6.81 -13.63
N VAL A 143 -11.36 -6.94 -14.92
CA VAL A 143 -12.01 -8.11 -15.50
C VAL A 143 -11.19 -8.52 -16.73
N PRO A 144 -10.43 -9.62 -16.66
CA PRO A 144 -9.57 -10.04 -17.75
C PRO A 144 -10.31 -10.20 -19.08
N GLY A 145 -9.79 -9.61 -20.15
CA GLY A 145 -10.36 -9.70 -21.49
C GLY A 145 -11.61 -8.83 -21.68
N ARG A 146 -11.87 -7.88 -20.77
CA ARG A 146 -12.98 -6.93 -20.83
C ARG A 146 -12.47 -5.49 -20.73
N PRO A 147 -11.69 -5.01 -21.73
CA PRO A 147 -11.20 -3.63 -21.74
C PRO A 147 -12.35 -2.61 -21.79
N ASP A 148 -13.54 -3.02 -22.24
CA ASP A 148 -14.78 -2.24 -22.20
C ASP A 148 -15.22 -1.88 -20.77
N LEU A 149 -14.76 -2.63 -19.76
CA LEU A 149 -15.06 -2.37 -18.34
C LEU A 149 -14.03 -1.47 -17.66
N GLY A 150 -13.07 -0.96 -18.43
CA GLY A 150 -12.02 -0.04 -18.02
C GLY A 150 -10.72 -0.77 -17.62
N GLN A 151 -9.62 -0.04 -17.74
CA GLN A 151 -8.29 -0.41 -17.26
C GLN A 151 -7.88 0.62 -16.20
N ASN A 152 -7.24 0.17 -15.13
CA ASN A 152 -6.62 1.07 -14.17
C ASN A 152 -5.24 1.47 -14.67
N ASP A 153 -4.88 2.74 -14.49
CA ASP A 153 -3.63 3.28 -15.02
C ASP A 153 -2.40 2.65 -14.37
N LEU A 154 -2.27 2.77 -13.04
CA LEU A 154 -1.06 2.37 -12.33
C LEU A 154 -1.40 1.71 -11.00
N ILE A 155 -0.73 0.60 -10.69
CA ILE A 155 -0.70 0.03 -9.35
C ILE A 155 0.72 0.18 -8.81
N MET A 156 0.88 0.89 -7.69
CA MET A 156 2.15 1.06 -6.99
C MET A 156 2.16 0.23 -5.71
N THR A 157 3.34 -0.08 -5.17
CA THR A 157 3.49 -0.71 -3.86
C THR A 157 4.67 -0.16 -3.08
N ASN A 158 4.56 -0.17 -1.75
CA ASN A 158 5.67 0.12 -0.86
C ASN A 158 6.68 -1.05 -0.75
N GLY A 159 6.40 -2.19 -1.37
CA GLY A 159 7.24 -3.39 -1.35
C GLY A 159 7.03 -4.30 -0.13
N TYR A 160 6.25 -3.86 0.85
CA TYR A 160 6.00 -4.59 2.10
C TYR A 160 4.52 -5.03 2.26
N GLY A 161 3.76 -4.98 1.18
CA GLY A 161 2.38 -5.46 1.13
C GLY A 161 1.31 -4.37 1.23
N VAL A 162 1.68 -3.08 1.16
CA VAL A 162 0.71 -2.00 0.95
C VAL A 162 0.74 -1.58 -0.52
N PHE A 163 -0.44 -1.54 -1.14
CA PHE A 163 -0.62 -1.22 -2.55
C PHE A 163 -1.42 0.08 -2.71
N ALA A 164 -1.08 0.87 -3.71
CA ALA A 164 -1.83 2.05 -4.12
C ALA A 164 -2.38 1.82 -5.53
N VAL A 165 -3.70 1.87 -5.66
CA VAL A 165 -4.39 1.87 -6.95
C VAL A 165 -4.52 3.32 -7.37
N VAL A 166 -3.79 3.72 -8.41
CA VAL A 166 -3.65 5.11 -8.85
C VAL A 166 -4.41 5.30 -10.16
N GLU A 167 -5.35 6.24 -10.16
CA GLU A 167 -6.05 6.69 -11.36
C GLU A 167 -5.51 8.06 -11.78
N VAL A 168 -4.96 8.16 -12.98
CA VAL A 168 -4.39 9.37 -13.56
C VAL A 168 -5.42 10.02 -14.49
N LYS A 169 -5.74 11.29 -14.27
CA LYS A 169 -6.66 12.02 -15.15
C LYS A 169 -6.21 13.43 -15.50
N LEU A 170 -6.28 13.75 -16.79
CA LEU A 170 -6.25 15.11 -17.27
C LEU A 170 -7.57 15.83 -16.96
N ILE A 171 -7.47 17.05 -16.47
CA ILE A 171 -8.54 18.02 -16.25
C ILE A 171 -8.18 19.23 -17.12
N TYR A 172 -8.97 19.48 -18.17
CA TYR A 172 -8.68 20.51 -19.18
C TYR A 172 -9.25 21.89 -18.85
N ASP A 173 -10.20 21.96 -17.90
CA ASP A 173 -10.88 23.20 -17.54
C ASP A 173 -10.45 23.61 -16.12
N GLU A 174 -9.75 24.74 -16.01
CA GLU A 174 -9.27 25.28 -14.73
C GLU A 174 -10.36 26.09 -14.00
N ASP A 175 -11.32 26.66 -14.73
CA ASP A 175 -12.26 27.68 -14.22
C ASP A 175 -13.67 27.18 -13.91
N ALA A 176 -13.99 25.94 -14.26
CA ALA A 176 -15.13 25.23 -13.71
C ALA A 176 -14.65 23.84 -13.34
N VAL A 177 -14.40 23.65 -12.04
CA VAL A 177 -14.35 22.31 -11.45
C VAL A 177 -15.68 21.66 -11.80
N ASP A 178 -15.75 20.94 -12.92
CA ASP A 178 -16.87 20.09 -13.21
C ASP A 178 -16.76 18.98 -12.16
N ASN A 179 -17.36 19.25 -11.01
CA ASN A 179 -17.42 18.34 -9.86
C ASN A 179 -17.85 16.96 -10.35
N LYS A 180 -18.61 16.89 -11.45
CA LYS A 180 -18.96 15.65 -12.15
C LYS A 180 -17.75 14.88 -12.68
N ARG A 181 -16.77 15.53 -13.33
CA ARG A 181 -15.56 14.86 -13.84
C ARG A 181 -14.70 14.35 -12.69
N ILE A 182 -14.44 15.17 -11.67
CA ILE A 182 -13.70 14.73 -10.47
C ILE A 182 -14.44 13.57 -9.80
N ARG A 183 -15.77 13.67 -9.61
CA ARG A 183 -16.58 12.58 -9.05
C ARG A 183 -16.45 11.29 -9.86
N LYS A 184 -16.53 11.36 -11.20
CA LYS A 184 -16.34 10.19 -12.07
C LYS A 184 -14.96 9.55 -11.90
N VAL A 185 -13.90 10.35 -11.82
CA VAL A 185 -12.54 9.86 -11.57
C VAL A 185 -12.46 9.19 -10.20
N THR A 186 -13.02 9.82 -9.16
CA THR A 186 -13.10 9.23 -7.81
C THR A 186 -13.90 7.92 -7.79
N GLU A 187 -15.03 7.85 -8.50
CA GLU A 187 -15.85 6.65 -8.62
C GLU A 187 -15.12 5.52 -9.35
N GLN A 188 -14.41 5.85 -10.42
CA GLN A 188 -13.61 4.90 -11.19
C GLN A 188 -12.44 4.35 -10.36
N ALA A 189 -11.68 5.22 -9.70
CA ALA A 189 -10.61 4.83 -8.78
C ALA A 189 -11.14 3.96 -7.63
N ARG A 190 -12.34 4.26 -7.09
CA ARG A 190 -12.98 3.43 -6.05
C ARG A 190 -13.32 2.05 -6.57
N LYS A 191 -13.93 1.95 -7.76
CA LYS A 191 -14.22 0.67 -8.42
C LYS A 191 -12.96 -0.17 -8.56
N TYR A 192 -11.84 0.43 -9.01
CA TYR A 192 -10.58 -0.29 -9.18
C TYR A 192 -9.97 -0.74 -7.85
N LYS A 193 -9.99 0.12 -6.82
CA LYS A 193 -9.61 -0.25 -5.45
C LYS A 193 -10.40 -1.48 -4.97
N ASP A 194 -11.72 -1.46 -5.11
CA ASP A 194 -12.59 -2.55 -4.68
C ASP A 194 -12.33 -3.85 -5.44
N CYS A 195 -12.13 -3.77 -6.75
CA CYS A 195 -11.77 -4.92 -7.57
C CYS A 195 -10.42 -5.51 -7.14
N PHE A 196 -9.40 -4.67 -6.89
CA PHE A 196 -8.07 -5.13 -6.50
C PHE A 196 -8.09 -5.80 -5.11
N ILE A 197 -8.85 -5.23 -4.17
CA ILE A 197 -9.10 -5.84 -2.84
C ILE A 197 -9.77 -7.21 -3.00
N LYS A 198 -10.78 -7.32 -3.87
CA LYS A 198 -11.52 -8.57 -4.09
C LYS A 198 -10.64 -9.65 -4.70
N GLU A 199 -9.86 -9.32 -5.72
CA GLU A 199 -8.91 -10.25 -6.35
C GLU A 199 -7.87 -10.77 -5.34
N ASN A 200 -7.42 -9.89 -4.44
CA ASN A 200 -6.37 -10.20 -3.47
C ASN A 200 -6.91 -10.57 -2.08
N MET A 201 -8.19 -10.93 -1.95
CA MET A 201 -8.82 -11.22 -0.66
C MET A 201 -8.12 -12.37 0.08
N ASN A 202 -7.65 -13.38 -0.65
CA ASN A 202 -6.96 -14.56 -0.07
C ASN A 202 -5.43 -14.46 -0.14
N ASN A 203 -4.89 -13.34 -0.63
CA ASN A 203 -3.45 -13.14 -0.75
C ASN A 203 -2.90 -12.45 0.51
N CYS A 204 -2.18 -13.19 1.35
CA CYS A 204 -1.56 -12.64 2.58
C CYS A 204 -0.43 -11.65 2.30
N LYS A 205 0.06 -11.55 1.07
CA LYS A 205 1.06 -10.54 0.67
C LYS A 205 0.45 -9.15 0.43
N VAL A 206 -0.87 -9.06 0.27
CA VAL A 206 -1.61 -7.80 0.16
C VAL A 206 -2.26 -7.50 1.50
N LEU A 207 -1.58 -6.67 2.30
CA LEU A 207 -1.98 -6.29 3.66
C LEU A 207 -2.99 -5.14 3.64
N ALA A 208 -2.73 -4.12 2.82
CA ALA A 208 -3.59 -2.95 2.68
C ALA A 208 -3.60 -2.44 1.24
N VAL A 209 -4.70 -1.79 0.87
CA VAL A 209 -4.89 -1.16 -0.44
C VAL A 209 -5.43 0.24 -0.22
N ILE A 210 -4.75 1.25 -0.76
CA ILE A 210 -5.20 2.64 -0.77
C ILE A 210 -5.64 3.04 -2.17
N GLY A 211 -6.65 3.89 -2.27
CA GLY A 211 -7.08 4.48 -3.53
C GLY A 211 -6.52 5.89 -3.69
N VAL A 212 -5.98 6.17 -4.88
CA VAL A 212 -5.32 7.43 -5.19
C VAL A 212 -5.80 7.94 -6.54
N THR A 213 -6.05 9.24 -6.63
CA THR A 213 -6.21 9.94 -7.91
C THR A 213 -5.06 10.91 -8.09
N PHE A 214 -4.56 11.01 -9.31
CA PHE A 214 -3.53 11.97 -9.70
C PHE A 214 -4.02 12.79 -10.89
N THR A 215 -4.05 14.11 -10.75
CA THR A 215 -4.52 15.00 -11.82
C THR A 215 -3.48 16.05 -12.17
N ASN A 216 -3.54 16.58 -13.39
CA ASN A 216 -2.69 17.68 -13.85
C ASN A 216 -2.93 19.02 -13.13
N GLN A 217 -3.97 19.12 -12.30
CA GLN A 217 -4.28 20.35 -11.56
C GLN A 217 -3.08 20.78 -10.70
N LYS A 218 -2.77 22.09 -10.69
CA LYS A 218 -1.69 22.68 -9.89
C LYS A 218 -0.33 21.99 -10.08
N ASN A 219 0.03 21.61 -11.32
CA ASN A 219 1.26 20.89 -11.64
C ASN A 219 1.39 19.49 -10.98
N GLY A 220 0.26 18.80 -10.86
CA GLY A 220 0.18 17.48 -10.25
C GLY A 220 -0.46 17.54 -8.86
N THR A 221 -1.68 17.04 -8.74
CA THR A 221 -2.43 16.95 -7.48
C THR A 221 -2.75 15.49 -7.18
N VAL A 222 -2.32 15.01 -6.00
CA VAL A 222 -2.74 13.72 -5.45
C VAL A 222 -3.95 13.91 -4.53
N ARG A 223 -4.96 13.05 -4.66
CA ARG A 223 -6.05 12.95 -3.68
C ARG A 223 -6.30 11.49 -3.32
N PHE A 224 -6.49 11.24 -2.03
CA PHE A 224 -6.89 9.94 -1.52
C PHE A 224 -8.41 9.78 -1.57
N LEU A 225 -8.89 8.56 -1.81
CA LEU A 225 -10.34 8.30 -1.92
C LEU A 225 -11.06 8.37 -0.57
N GLU A 226 -10.34 8.04 0.50
CA GLU A 226 -10.86 7.91 1.86
C GLU A 226 -9.86 8.48 2.87
N GLU A 227 -10.34 8.81 4.08
CA GLU A 227 -9.50 9.35 5.15
C GLU A 227 -8.39 8.38 5.55
N TYR A 228 -8.73 7.09 5.75
CA TYR A 228 -7.76 6.07 6.14
C TYR A 228 -6.71 5.80 5.06
N ASP A 229 -7.03 5.99 3.77
CA ASP A 229 -6.05 5.92 2.69
C ASP A 229 -4.94 6.98 2.88
N SER A 230 -5.34 8.19 3.27
CA SER A 230 -4.39 9.27 3.55
C SER A 230 -3.55 8.99 4.81
N LEU A 231 -4.15 8.43 5.86
CA LEU A 231 -3.41 8.10 7.09
C LEU A 231 -2.37 6.99 6.85
N ILE A 232 -2.73 5.95 6.09
CA ILE A 232 -1.79 4.88 5.70
C ILE A 232 -0.66 5.44 4.84
N ALA A 233 -0.98 6.28 3.84
CA ALA A 233 0.04 6.90 2.98
C ALA A 233 0.99 7.80 3.79
N ASN A 234 0.47 8.58 4.74
CA ASN A 234 1.27 9.42 5.62
C ASN A 234 2.18 8.59 6.55
N ALA A 235 1.68 7.48 7.11
CA ALA A 235 2.49 6.57 7.92
C ALA A 235 3.67 6.00 7.11
N ILE A 236 3.43 5.61 5.86
CA ILE A 236 4.48 5.12 4.94
C ILE A 236 5.49 6.22 4.61
N ALA A 237 5.03 7.43 4.28
CA ALA A 237 5.89 8.56 3.96
C ALA A 237 6.81 8.93 5.15
N ASN A 238 6.26 8.95 6.37
CA ASN A 238 7.01 9.26 7.58
C ASN A 238 8.03 8.17 7.90
N ALA A 239 7.65 6.90 7.81
CA ALA A 239 8.59 5.79 8.03
C ALA A 239 9.74 5.81 7.00
N CYS A 240 9.47 6.18 5.74
CA CYS A 240 10.50 6.36 4.72
C CYS A 240 11.48 7.49 5.07
N LYS A 241 11.00 8.62 5.61
CA LYS A 241 11.85 9.75 6.02
C LYS A 241 12.77 9.37 7.18
N LEU A 242 12.23 8.74 8.22
CA LEU A 242 12.99 8.30 9.39
C LEU A 242 14.13 7.34 9.00
N ASN A 243 13.87 6.42 8.06
CA ASN A 243 14.91 5.51 7.58
C ASN A 243 16.07 6.23 6.89
N ILE A 244 15.78 7.29 6.13
CA ILE A 244 16.80 8.11 5.47
C ILE A 244 17.60 8.91 6.51
N GLU A 245 16.93 9.55 7.46
CA GLU A 245 17.58 10.34 8.52
C GLU A 245 18.51 9.47 9.37
N ASN A 246 18.05 8.28 9.77
CA ASN A 246 18.86 7.31 10.51
C ASN A 246 20.08 6.84 9.71
N PHE A 247 19.90 6.58 8.40
CA PHE A 247 21.00 6.19 7.52
C PHE A 247 22.05 7.30 7.42
N LEU A 248 21.62 8.55 7.19
CA LEU A 248 22.52 9.71 7.10
C LEU A 248 23.25 9.96 8.42
N PHE A 249 22.57 9.84 9.56
CA PHE A 249 23.18 9.97 10.88
C PHE A 249 24.27 8.92 11.10
N ASN A 250 24.00 7.65 10.78
CA ASN A 250 24.97 6.57 10.92
C ASN A 250 26.18 6.75 9.98
N LEU A 251 25.96 7.23 8.75
CA LEU A 251 27.04 7.51 7.80
C LEU A 251 27.96 8.64 8.32
N ASN A 252 27.39 9.70 8.87
CA ASN A 252 28.16 10.80 9.45
C ASN A 252 29.01 10.36 10.64
N ASN A 253 28.46 9.49 11.50
CA ASN A 253 29.22 8.92 12.62
C ASN A 253 30.38 8.03 12.15
N LEU A 254 30.22 7.31 11.04
CA LEU A 254 31.31 6.50 10.47
C LEU A 254 32.43 7.39 9.92
N ILE A 255 32.08 8.49 9.25
CA ILE A 255 33.06 9.45 8.68
C ILE A 255 33.80 10.22 9.80
N GLN A 256 33.14 10.55 10.91
CA GLN A 256 33.79 11.27 12.02
C GLN A 256 34.70 10.38 12.88
N ASN A 257 34.53 9.06 12.81
CA ASN A 257 35.33 8.09 13.56
C ASN A 257 36.38 7.36 12.69
N SER A 258 36.54 7.78 11.42
CA SER A 258 37.57 7.31 10.47
C SER A 258 38.64 8.36 10.26
#